data_AF-M1HB76-F1
#
_entry.id   AF-M1HB76-F1
#
_cell.length_a   1.000
_cell.length_b   1.000
_cell.length_c   1.000
_cell.angle_alpha   90.00
_cell.angle_beta   90.00
_cell.angle_gamma   90.00
#
_symmetry.space_group_name_H-M   'P 1'
#
loop_
_entity.id
_entity.type
_entity.pdbx_description
1 polymer ?
#
loop_
_entity_poly.entity_id
_entity_poly.type
_entity_poly.pdbx_seq_one_letter_code
_entity_poly.pdbx_strand_id
1 'polypeptide(L)'
;SQNHGFAVDSSEMPAGWKELFVNLNDGTNEGIVHEHLPYFSVQFHPEHTAGPTDLEVLFDVFLELVRDPGSAGCVRERLNERLRFVPPAPIVTERPTKALILGSGGLSIGQAGEFDYSGSQAIKALREERIQTVLINPNIATVQTSKGLADKVYFLPLTRQYVEQVIRAERPGGILVTFGGQTALNCGVELERAGVFARYGVRIMGTPIRSIIETEDRQLFAERVAEIGERVAPSAAVYSVEQAMEAADRIGYPVMARAAFSLGGLGSGFACNADELRSLASQALA
;
A
#
# COMPACT_ATOMS: atom_id res chain seq x y z
N SER A 1 -19.76 -11.92 5.81
CA SER A 1 -20.72 -11.14 6.64
C SER A 1 -21.32 -12.05 7.70
N GLN A 2 -21.95 -11.53 8.77
CA GLN A 2 -22.54 -12.34 9.84
C GLN A 2 -23.95 -11.84 10.16
N ASN A 3 -24.86 -12.76 10.47
CA ASN A 3 -26.19 -12.43 10.99
C ASN A 3 -26.74 -13.58 11.85
N HIS A 4 -26.20 -13.74 13.05
CA HIS A 4 -26.61 -14.76 14.01
C HIS A 4 -26.67 -14.17 15.42
N GLY A 5 -27.52 -14.73 16.28
CA GLY A 5 -27.66 -14.34 17.70
C GLY A 5 -27.28 -15.45 18.69
N PHE A 6 -26.81 -16.58 18.17
CA PHE A 6 -26.34 -17.73 18.93
C PHE A 6 -24.94 -18.11 18.42
N ALA A 7 -24.11 -18.67 19.28
CA ALA A 7 -22.75 -19.10 18.95
C ALA A 7 -22.44 -20.47 19.55
N VAL A 8 -21.47 -21.16 18.97
CA VAL A 8 -20.96 -22.45 19.50
C VAL A 8 -20.03 -22.18 20.68
N ASP A 9 -20.20 -22.95 21.76
CA ASP A 9 -19.26 -22.94 22.89
C ASP A 9 -18.04 -23.82 22.58
N SER A 10 -16.91 -23.18 22.30
CA SER A 10 -15.65 -23.87 22.00
C SER A 10 -15.10 -24.68 23.19
N SER A 11 -15.51 -24.39 24.43
CA SER A 11 -15.01 -25.08 25.62
C SER A 11 -15.61 -26.47 25.82
N GLU A 12 -16.77 -26.73 25.24
CA GLU A 12 -17.51 -28.00 25.33
C GLU A 12 -17.46 -28.83 24.04
N MET A 13 -16.45 -28.60 23.19
CA MET A 13 -16.38 -29.22 21.88
C MET A 13 -16.12 -30.74 21.96
N PRO A 14 -16.92 -31.59 21.27
CA PRO A 14 -16.74 -33.03 21.29
C PRO A 14 -15.38 -33.49 20.75
N ALA A 15 -14.95 -34.69 21.14
CA ALA A 15 -13.74 -35.31 20.60
C ALA A 15 -13.79 -35.40 19.06
N GLY A 16 -12.67 -35.08 18.42
CA GLY A 16 -12.55 -35.05 16.95
C GLY A 16 -12.94 -33.72 16.30
N TRP A 17 -13.49 -32.74 17.04
CA TRP A 17 -13.80 -31.40 16.53
C TRP A 17 -12.80 -30.35 17.04
N LYS A 18 -12.51 -29.37 16.18
CA LYS A 18 -11.60 -28.26 16.45
C LYS A 18 -12.18 -26.95 15.93
N GLU A 19 -11.72 -25.85 16.52
CA GLU A 19 -12.00 -24.51 16.01
C GLU A 19 -11.29 -24.32 14.66
N LEU A 20 -12.00 -23.71 13.73
CA LEU A 20 -11.50 -23.36 12.41
C LEU A 20 -11.29 -21.85 12.29
N PHE A 21 -12.29 -21.07 12.70
CA PHE A 21 -12.25 -19.60 12.72
C PHE A 21 -12.65 -19.09 14.11
N VAL A 22 -12.08 -17.95 14.50
CA VAL A 22 -12.38 -17.27 15.76
C VAL A 22 -12.55 -15.78 15.47
N ASN A 23 -13.54 -15.16 16.12
CA ASN A 23 -13.78 -13.74 16.02
C ASN A 23 -12.67 -12.95 16.73
N LEU A 24 -12.01 -12.03 16.02
CA LEU A 24 -10.91 -11.24 16.61
C LEU A 24 -11.37 -10.18 17.62
N ASN A 25 -12.65 -9.82 17.64
CA ASN A 25 -13.18 -8.79 18.55
C ASN A 25 -13.59 -9.36 19.91
N ASP A 26 -14.28 -10.50 19.91
CA ASP A 26 -14.87 -11.08 21.13
C ASP A 26 -14.42 -12.52 21.45
N GLY A 27 -13.62 -13.14 20.57
CA GLY A 27 -13.11 -14.49 20.77
C GLY A 27 -14.14 -15.60 20.57
N THR A 28 -15.34 -15.30 20.07
CA THR A 28 -16.37 -16.31 19.82
C THR A 28 -16.01 -17.23 18.65
N ASN A 29 -16.58 -18.44 18.65
CA ASN A 29 -16.38 -19.41 17.58
C ASN A 29 -17.02 -18.92 16.27
N GLU A 30 -16.25 -18.98 15.19
CA GLU A 30 -16.70 -18.58 13.85
C GLU A 30 -16.67 -19.72 12.83
N GLY A 31 -16.35 -20.93 13.30
CA GLY A 31 -16.28 -22.12 12.48
C GLY A 31 -15.64 -23.29 13.20
N ILE A 32 -16.03 -24.48 12.77
CA ILE A 32 -15.57 -25.75 13.31
C ILE A 32 -15.14 -26.70 12.20
N VAL A 33 -14.23 -27.60 12.50
CA VAL A 33 -13.70 -28.59 11.56
C VAL A 33 -13.42 -29.91 12.27
N HIS A 34 -13.70 -31.02 11.59
CA HIS A 34 -13.38 -32.35 12.09
C HIS A 34 -11.91 -32.71 11.79
N GLU A 35 -11.23 -33.38 12.71
CA GLU A 35 -9.80 -33.72 12.59
C GLU A 35 -9.49 -34.68 11.44
N HIS A 36 -10.43 -35.57 11.11
CA HIS A 36 -10.21 -36.66 10.15
C HIS A 36 -11.27 -36.81 9.07
N LEU A 37 -12.42 -36.17 9.23
CA LEU A 37 -13.57 -36.33 8.32
C LEU A 37 -13.71 -35.04 7.52
N PRO A 38 -14.28 -35.07 6.31
CA PRO A 38 -14.42 -33.89 5.45
C PRO A 38 -15.56 -32.97 5.90
N TYR A 39 -15.67 -32.73 7.21
CA TYR A 39 -16.71 -31.92 7.81
C TYR A 39 -16.12 -30.62 8.32
N PHE A 40 -16.68 -29.52 7.84
CA PHE A 40 -16.41 -28.19 8.38
C PHE A 40 -17.67 -27.34 8.30
N SER A 41 -17.73 -26.31 9.13
CA SER A 41 -18.79 -25.31 9.12
C SER A 41 -18.18 -23.96 9.43
N VAL A 42 -18.84 -22.91 8.95
CA VAL A 42 -18.55 -21.52 9.29
C VAL A 42 -19.81 -20.88 9.87
N GLN A 43 -19.61 -19.91 10.77
CA GLN A 43 -20.70 -19.17 11.43
C GLN A 43 -21.11 -17.95 10.61
N PHE A 44 -20.20 -17.43 9.78
CA PHE A 44 -20.42 -16.34 8.84
C PHE A 44 -20.94 -16.84 7.49
N HIS A 45 -21.36 -15.88 6.67
CA HIS A 45 -21.91 -16.05 5.32
C HIS A 45 -20.82 -15.81 4.26
N PRO A 46 -20.20 -16.87 3.70
CA PRO A 46 -19.21 -16.75 2.63
C PRO A 46 -19.82 -16.37 1.28
N GLU A 47 -21.14 -16.50 1.10
CA GLU A 47 -21.88 -16.09 -0.10
C GLU A 47 -22.06 -14.57 -0.23
N HIS A 48 -21.61 -13.81 0.77
CA HIS A 48 -21.29 -12.38 0.70
C HIS A 48 -22.36 -11.47 0.07
N THR A 49 -23.63 -11.91 0.00
CA THR A 49 -24.70 -11.17 -0.68
C THR A 49 -25.09 -9.98 0.20
N ALA A 50 -24.34 -8.87 0.05
CA ALA A 50 -24.17 -7.72 0.95
C ALA A 50 -22.97 -7.77 1.94
N GLY A 51 -21.83 -8.37 1.55
CA GLY A 51 -20.58 -8.42 2.32
C GLY A 51 -19.33 -8.58 1.42
N PRO A 52 -18.12 -8.66 2.02
CA PRO A 52 -16.88 -8.90 1.28
C PRO A 52 -16.81 -10.32 0.72
N THR A 53 -16.23 -10.46 -0.48
CA THR A 53 -16.09 -11.71 -1.25
C THR A 53 -14.88 -12.56 -0.83
N ASP A 54 -14.20 -12.19 0.26
CA ASP A 54 -12.87 -12.69 0.65
C ASP A 54 -12.83 -14.21 0.95
N LEU A 55 -13.97 -14.82 1.24
CA LEU A 55 -14.08 -16.23 1.68
C LEU A 55 -14.93 -17.11 0.74
N GLU A 56 -15.15 -16.67 -0.51
CA GLU A 56 -15.77 -17.51 -1.56
C GLU A 56 -15.01 -18.82 -1.80
N VAL A 57 -13.68 -18.82 -1.56
CA VAL A 57 -12.80 -20.01 -1.67
C VAL A 57 -13.27 -21.20 -0.84
N LEU A 58 -14.09 -20.99 0.19
CA LEU A 58 -14.68 -22.08 0.98
C LEU A 58 -15.62 -22.95 0.13
N PHE A 59 -16.30 -22.39 -0.86
CA PHE A 59 -17.12 -23.15 -1.80
C PHE A 59 -16.27 -24.04 -2.71
N ASP A 60 -15.12 -23.55 -3.18
CA ASP A 60 -14.20 -24.35 -3.99
C ASP A 60 -13.69 -25.56 -3.20
N VAL A 61 -13.27 -25.33 -1.95
CA VAL A 61 -12.83 -26.42 -1.05
C VAL A 61 -13.95 -27.41 -0.82
N PHE A 62 -15.18 -26.95 -0.59
CA PHE A 62 -16.34 -27.84 -0.44
C PHE A 62 -16.58 -28.69 -1.70
N LEU A 63 -16.57 -28.08 -2.89
CA LEU A 63 -16.77 -28.79 -4.16
C LEU A 63 -15.66 -29.82 -4.44
N GLU A 64 -14.42 -29.51 -4.06
CA GLU A 64 -13.28 -30.43 -4.16
C GLU A 64 -13.47 -31.65 -3.25
N LEU A 65 -13.92 -31.46 -2.01
CA LEU A 65 -14.21 -32.57 -1.08
C LEU A 65 -15.29 -33.51 -1.61
N VAL A 66 -16.31 -32.97 -2.29
CA VAL A 66 -17.39 -33.76 -2.90
C VAL A 66 -16.88 -34.54 -4.12
N ARG A 67 -16.01 -33.95 -4.93
CA ARG A 67 -15.47 -34.55 -6.16
C ARG A 67 -14.43 -35.63 -5.87
N ASP A 68 -13.62 -35.44 -4.84
CA ASP A 68 -12.51 -36.33 -4.49
C ASP A 68 -12.50 -36.65 -2.98
N PRO A 69 -13.44 -37.49 -2.52
CA PRO A 69 -13.57 -37.82 -1.10
C PRO A 69 -12.41 -38.69 -0.56
N GLY A 70 -11.57 -39.24 -1.44
CA GLY A 70 -10.48 -40.15 -1.10
C GLY A 70 -9.08 -39.50 -1.10
N SER A 71 -8.96 -38.24 -1.53
CA SER A 71 -7.66 -37.58 -1.62
C SER A 71 -7.08 -37.28 -0.23
N ALA A 72 -5.87 -37.78 -0.02
CA ALA A 72 -5.15 -37.80 1.25
C ALA A 72 -4.88 -36.39 1.77
N GLY A 73 -5.65 -35.94 2.75
CA GLY A 73 -5.40 -34.70 3.49
C GLY A 73 -6.60 -34.33 4.36
N CYS A 74 -6.35 -33.85 5.57
CA CYS A 74 -7.42 -33.33 6.43
C CYS A 74 -8.03 -32.08 5.77
N VAL A 75 -9.36 -31.90 5.84
CA VAL A 75 -10.04 -30.68 5.32
C VAL A 75 -9.44 -29.40 5.92
N ARG A 76 -8.98 -29.45 7.17
CA ARG A 76 -8.27 -28.36 7.84
C ARG A 76 -6.97 -27.98 7.14
N GLU A 77 -6.20 -28.96 6.68
CA GLU A 77 -4.93 -28.74 5.98
C GLU A 77 -5.19 -28.06 4.63
N ARG A 78 -6.17 -28.55 3.86
CA ARG A 78 -6.59 -27.93 2.59
C ARG A 78 -7.02 -26.48 2.77
N LEU A 79 -7.85 -26.20 3.78
CA LEU A 79 -8.30 -24.85 4.10
C LEU A 79 -7.11 -23.95 4.46
N ASN A 80 -6.20 -24.44 5.32
CA ASN A 80 -5.00 -23.70 5.68
C ASN A 80 -4.10 -23.45 4.47
N GLU A 81 -3.92 -24.42 3.56
CA GLU A 81 -3.12 -24.23 2.35
C GLU A 81 -3.72 -23.16 1.42
N ARG A 82 -5.05 -23.15 1.26
CA ARG A 82 -5.75 -22.17 0.41
C ARG A 82 -5.76 -20.76 1.00
N LEU A 83 -5.90 -20.65 2.31
CA LEU A 83 -6.00 -19.36 3.00
C LEU A 83 -4.63 -18.80 3.42
N ARG A 84 -3.58 -19.62 3.38
CA ARG A 84 -2.24 -19.20 3.78
C ARG A 84 -1.63 -18.29 2.71
N PHE A 85 -1.42 -17.04 3.09
CA PHE A 85 -0.53 -16.17 2.36
C PHE A 85 0.94 -16.54 2.63
N VAL A 86 1.69 -16.84 1.59
CA VAL A 86 3.14 -17.02 1.64
C VAL A 86 3.79 -15.83 0.94
N PRO A 87 4.43 -14.91 1.67
CA PRO A 87 5.06 -13.77 1.04
C PRO A 87 6.27 -14.21 0.18
N PRO A 88 6.52 -13.56 -0.96
CA PRO A 88 7.64 -13.90 -1.85
C PRO A 88 9.01 -13.64 -1.21
N ALA A 89 9.07 -12.80 -0.18
CA ALA A 89 10.26 -12.58 0.64
C ALA A 89 9.88 -12.63 2.13
N PRO A 90 10.80 -13.06 3.02
CA PRO A 90 10.55 -13.07 4.45
C PRO A 90 10.15 -11.68 4.96
N ILE A 91 9.04 -11.60 5.70
CA ILE A 91 8.63 -10.37 6.37
C ILE A 91 9.62 -10.08 7.49
N VAL A 92 10.31 -8.95 7.39
CA VAL A 92 11.26 -8.55 8.42
C VAL A 92 10.51 -7.99 9.63
N THR A 93 10.55 -8.73 10.73
CA THR A 93 9.87 -8.35 11.99
C THR A 93 10.75 -7.51 12.91
N GLU A 94 12.05 -7.44 12.64
CA GLU A 94 13.00 -6.66 13.45
C GLU A 94 12.78 -5.16 13.27
N ARG A 95 12.37 -4.51 14.35
CA ARG A 95 12.10 -3.08 14.41
C ARG A 95 13.40 -2.28 14.51
N PRO A 96 13.57 -1.19 13.74
CA PRO A 96 14.74 -0.34 13.88
C PRO A 96 14.70 0.40 15.22
N THR A 97 15.87 0.67 15.80
CA THR A 97 15.99 1.51 17.00
C THR A 97 15.77 3.00 16.71
N LYS A 98 16.06 3.42 15.47
CA LYS A 98 15.89 4.79 14.98
C LYS A 98 15.30 4.80 13.58
N ALA A 99 14.26 5.63 13.38
CA ALA A 99 13.61 5.84 12.10
C ALA A 99 13.70 7.31 11.66
N LEU A 100 13.93 7.52 10.37
CA LEU A 100 13.88 8.81 9.71
C LEU A 100 12.53 8.99 9.01
N ILE A 101 11.89 10.13 9.19
CA ILE A 101 10.63 10.48 8.54
C ILE A 101 10.88 11.69 7.64
N LEU A 102 10.49 11.59 6.37
CA LEU A 102 10.46 12.73 5.47
C LEU A 102 9.08 13.40 5.58
N GLY A 103 9.07 14.64 6.04
CA GLY A 103 7.84 15.46 6.15
C GLY A 103 7.36 15.95 4.79
N SER A 104 6.36 16.83 4.82
CA SER A 104 5.68 17.31 3.62
C SER A 104 6.41 18.40 2.85
N GLY A 105 7.40 19.06 3.45
CA GLY A 105 7.95 20.25 2.84
C GLY A 105 7.02 21.46 2.95
N GLY A 106 7.22 22.43 2.06
CA GLY A 106 6.35 23.62 1.98
C GLY A 106 4.93 23.26 1.51
N LEU A 107 3.93 23.96 2.05
CA LEU A 107 2.55 23.83 1.60
C LEU A 107 2.44 24.29 0.14
N SER A 108 1.90 23.41 -0.71
CA SER A 108 1.67 23.69 -2.13
C SER A 108 0.24 23.30 -2.50
N ILE A 109 -0.30 23.85 -3.58
CA ILE A 109 -1.63 23.44 -4.07
C ILE A 109 -1.56 21.95 -4.42
N GLY A 110 -2.46 21.14 -3.86
CA GLY A 110 -2.47 19.68 -4.01
C GLY A 110 -1.58 18.91 -3.04
N GLN A 111 -0.85 19.60 -2.15
CA GLN A 111 -0.06 19.01 -1.07
C GLN A 111 -0.10 19.91 0.17
N ALA A 112 -1.09 19.68 1.04
CA ALA A 112 -1.43 20.60 2.12
C ALA A 112 -1.19 19.98 3.52
N GLY A 113 -2.07 20.30 4.48
CA GLY A 113 -1.93 19.94 5.89
C GLY A 113 -2.21 18.46 6.21
N GLU A 114 -2.72 17.68 5.26
CA GLU A 114 -2.96 16.25 5.43
C GLU A 114 -1.68 15.49 5.81
N PHE A 115 -0.55 15.93 5.29
CA PHE A 115 0.75 15.32 5.54
C PHE A 115 1.38 15.74 6.88
N ASP A 116 1.04 16.94 7.37
CA ASP A 116 1.37 17.36 8.74
C ASP A 116 0.68 16.42 9.75
N TYR A 117 -0.61 16.17 9.52
CA TYR A 117 -1.38 15.22 10.32
C TYR A 117 -0.85 13.79 10.21
N SER A 118 -0.70 13.24 9.00
CA SER A 118 -0.26 11.85 8.82
C SER A 118 1.15 11.62 9.34
N GLY A 119 2.06 12.57 9.11
CA GLY A 119 3.42 12.52 9.63
C GLY A 119 3.47 12.55 11.17
N SER A 120 2.57 13.32 11.80
CA SER A 120 2.43 13.36 13.26
C SER A 120 1.91 12.02 13.83
N GLN A 121 0.96 11.37 13.15
CA GLN A 121 0.51 10.02 13.54
C GLN A 121 1.61 8.98 13.40
N ALA A 122 2.43 9.05 12.33
CA ALA A 122 3.58 8.17 12.17
C ALA A 122 4.60 8.33 13.31
N ILE A 123 4.91 9.57 13.71
CA ILE A 123 5.79 9.84 14.86
C ILE A 123 5.20 9.25 16.15
N LYS A 124 3.90 9.43 16.37
CA LYS A 124 3.21 8.87 17.54
C LYS A 124 3.31 7.34 17.60
N ALA A 125 3.02 6.66 16.50
CA ALA A 125 3.09 5.19 16.41
C ALA A 125 4.53 4.68 16.66
N LEU A 126 5.54 5.33 16.07
CA LEU A 126 6.94 4.97 16.31
C LEU A 126 7.34 5.17 17.79
N ARG A 127 6.83 6.21 18.43
CA ARG A 127 7.08 6.49 19.84
C ARG A 127 6.45 5.46 20.78
N GLU A 128 5.21 5.04 20.50
CA GLU A 128 4.53 3.97 21.26
C GLU A 128 5.36 2.66 21.22
N GLU A 129 6.04 2.43 20.09
CA GLU A 129 6.92 1.28 19.89
C GLU A 129 8.38 1.52 20.31
N ARG A 130 8.66 2.64 21.01
CA ARG A 130 9.97 3.03 21.54
C ARG A 130 11.07 3.17 20.47
N ILE A 131 10.69 3.55 19.27
CA ILE A 131 11.61 3.83 18.16
C ILE A 131 11.97 5.32 18.18
N GLN A 132 13.27 5.63 18.18
CA GLN A 132 13.74 7.02 18.12
C GLN A 132 13.39 7.65 16.77
N THR A 133 12.84 8.85 16.78
CA THR A 133 12.32 9.53 15.60
C THR A 133 13.20 10.71 15.20
N VAL A 134 13.61 10.73 13.93
CA VAL A 134 14.23 11.89 13.28
C VAL A 134 13.30 12.38 12.19
N LEU A 135 12.97 13.66 12.19
CA LEU A 135 12.14 14.30 11.18
C LEU A 135 12.96 15.27 10.34
N ILE A 136 12.78 15.25 9.01
CA ILE A 136 13.19 16.36 8.14
C ILE A 136 11.92 17.03 7.61
N ASN A 137 11.73 18.31 7.95
CA ASN A 137 10.66 19.11 7.36
C ASN A 137 11.08 20.60 7.36
N PRO A 138 11.24 21.26 6.20
CA PRO A 138 11.58 22.68 6.15
C PRO A 138 10.43 23.61 6.56
N ASN A 139 9.19 23.12 6.63
CA ASN A 139 8.04 23.94 6.97
C ASN A 139 7.89 24.11 8.49
N ILE A 140 8.30 25.28 8.97
CA ILE A 140 8.26 25.69 10.38
C ILE A 140 6.84 25.87 10.95
N ALA A 141 5.82 25.95 10.09
CA ALA A 141 4.44 26.22 10.49
C ALA A 141 3.60 24.92 10.54
N THR A 142 4.18 23.84 11.07
CA THR A 142 3.53 22.51 11.16
C THR A 142 3.50 21.98 12.59
N VAL A 143 2.45 21.24 12.94
CA VAL A 143 2.39 20.52 14.22
C VAL A 143 3.49 19.46 14.28
N GLN A 144 3.81 18.84 13.14
CA GLN A 144 4.85 17.83 12.98
C GLN A 144 6.22 18.29 13.51
N THR A 145 6.53 19.60 13.41
CA THR A 145 7.81 20.18 13.85
C THR A 145 7.76 20.77 15.25
N SER A 146 6.64 20.60 15.96
CA SER A 146 6.46 21.07 17.33
C SER A 146 7.43 20.38 18.29
N LYS A 147 7.92 21.15 19.26
CA LYS A 147 8.89 20.66 20.25
C LYS A 147 8.31 19.47 21.02
N GLY A 148 9.05 18.36 21.03
CA GLY A 148 8.71 17.17 21.80
C GLY A 148 7.81 16.16 21.09
N LEU A 149 7.40 16.43 19.83
CA LEU A 149 6.70 15.44 19.02
C LEU A 149 7.68 14.38 18.49
N ALA A 150 8.64 14.79 17.66
CA ALA A 150 9.80 13.99 17.27
C ALA A 150 10.98 14.22 18.22
N ASP A 151 11.87 13.24 18.34
CA ASP A 151 13.06 13.35 19.20
C ASP A 151 14.07 14.37 18.63
N LYS A 152 14.18 14.43 17.29
CA LYS A 152 15.02 15.39 16.59
C LYS A 152 14.37 15.87 15.30
N VAL A 153 14.43 17.18 15.06
CA VAL A 153 13.88 17.83 13.88
C VAL A 153 14.98 18.57 13.11
N TYR A 154 15.00 18.37 11.80
CA TYR A 154 15.86 19.07 10.85
C TYR A 154 15.01 19.95 9.93
N PHE A 155 15.22 21.26 10.01
CA PHE A 155 14.62 22.23 9.09
C PHE A 155 15.49 22.36 7.83
N LEU A 156 15.51 21.30 7.02
CA LEU A 156 16.31 21.21 5.79
C LEU A 156 15.41 20.92 4.58
N PRO A 157 15.79 21.37 3.37
CA PRO A 157 15.08 20.99 2.15
C PRO A 157 15.05 19.47 1.92
N LEU A 158 13.92 18.96 1.44
CA LEU A 158 13.75 17.54 1.09
C LEU A 158 14.33 17.24 -0.29
N THR A 159 15.64 17.34 -0.39
CA THR A 159 16.39 16.97 -1.60
C THR A 159 17.36 15.84 -1.27
N ARG A 160 17.73 15.03 -2.26
CA ARG A 160 18.69 13.93 -2.12
C ARG A 160 19.92 14.32 -1.31
N GLN A 161 20.51 15.49 -1.59
CA GLN A 161 21.75 15.96 -1.00
C GLN A 161 21.64 16.16 0.52
N TYR A 162 20.61 16.89 0.97
CA TYR A 162 20.40 17.15 2.40
C TYR A 162 19.93 15.91 3.15
N VAL A 163 19.03 15.12 2.55
CA VAL A 163 18.55 13.89 3.19
C VAL A 163 19.69 12.88 3.36
N GLU A 164 20.57 12.72 2.35
CA GLU A 164 21.75 11.87 2.47
C GLU A 164 22.69 12.31 3.60
N GLN A 165 22.89 13.62 3.79
CA GLN A 165 23.69 14.14 4.90
C GLN A 165 23.09 13.80 6.26
N VAL A 166 21.76 13.90 6.41
CA VAL A 166 21.07 13.50 7.65
C VAL A 166 21.18 12.00 7.87
N ILE A 167 20.99 11.17 6.84
CA ILE A 167 21.21 9.71 6.92
C ILE A 167 22.63 9.40 7.38
N ARG A 168 23.63 10.11 6.84
CA ARG A 168 25.03 9.93 7.21
C ARG A 168 25.30 10.29 8.68
N ALA A 169 24.69 11.36 9.18
CA ALA A 169 24.87 11.82 10.55
C ALA A 169 24.10 10.97 11.57
N GLU A 170 22.85 10.63 11.27
CA GLU A 170 21.93 9.99 12.22
C GLU A 170 21.96 8.47 12.19
N ARG A 171 22.40 7.85 11.08
CA ARG A 171 22.43 6.40 10.87
C ARG A 171 21.11 5.70 11.24
N PRO A 172 19.96 6.12 10.66
CA PRO A 172 18.68 5.49 10.94
C PRO A 172 18.65 4.05 10.40
N GLY A 173 18.04 3.12 11.14
CA GLY A 173 17.84 1.74 10.68
C GLY A 173 16.62 1.58 9.76
N GLY A 174 15.77 2.61 9.69
CA GLY A 174 14.60 2.64 8.81
C GLY A 174 14.24 4.06 8.37
N ILE A 175 13.55 4.18 7.24
CA ILE A 175 13.04 5.45 6.71
C ILE A 175 11.60 5.32 6.21
N LEU A 176 10.80 6.34 6.48
CA LEU A 176 9.43 6.50 5.99
C LEU A 176 9.36 7.67 5.01
N VAL A 177 8.95 7.38 3.77
CA VAL A 177 8.84 8.37 2.68
C VAL A 177 7.39 8.60 2.24
N THR A 178 6.43 7.84 2.78
CA THR A 178 5.03 7.82 2.36
C THR A 178 4.13 8.84 3.05
N PHE A 179 4.65 9.57 4.05
CA PHE A 179 3.87 10.52 4.86
C PHE A 179 4.15 12.00 4.51
N GLY A 180 4.94 12.25 3.47
CA GLY A 180 5.40 13.59 3.10
C GLY A 180 5.00 14.05 1.69
N GLY A 181 3.93 13.46 1.13
CA GLY A 181 3.44 13.80 -0.20
C GLY A 181 4.44 13.49 -1.32
N GLN A 182 4.27 14.13 -2.48
CA GLN A 182 5.08 13.86 -3.67
C GLN A 182 6.56 14.23 -3.43
N THR A 183 6.80 15.30 -2.67
CA THR A 183 8.17 15.75 -2.36
C THR A 183 8.98 14.65 -1.67
N ALA A 184 8.41 14.01 -0.65
CA ALA A 184 9.08 12.92 0.05
C ALA A 184 9.21 11.65 -0.81
N LEU A 185 8.16 11.31 -1.58
CA LEU A 185 8.18 10.15 -2.47
C LEU A 185 9.25 10.29 -3.56
N ASN A 186 9.29 11.42 -4.27
CA ASN A 186 10.28 11.69 -5.31
C ASN A 186 11.70 11.67 -4.73
N CYS A 187 11.91 12.29 -3.57
CA CYS A 187 13.21 12.25 -2.88
C CYS A 187 13.60 10.80 -2.51
N GLY A 188 12.65 9.99 -2.04
CA GLY A 188 12.85 8.57 -1.75
C GLY A 188 13.28 7.78 -3.00
N VAL A 189 12.61 7.99 -4.13
CA VAL A 189 12.95 7.36 -5.42
C VAL A 189 14.35 7.77 -5.87
N GLU A 190 14.72 9.05 -5.75
CA GLU A 190 16.07 9.53 -6.09
C GLU A 190 17.16 8.91 -5.21
N LEU A 191 16.90 8.77 -3.91
CA LEU A 191 17.83 8.14 -2.95
C LEU A 191 18.05 6.65 -3.24
N GLU A 192 16.98 5.93 -3.60
CA GLU A 192 17.05 4.53 -4.05
C GLU A 192 17.86 4.40 -5.33
N ARG A 193 17.56 5.21 -6.36
CA ARG A 193 18.29 5.23 -7.64
C ARG A 193 19.78 5.54 -7.45
N ALA A 194 20.11 6.39 -6.48
CA ALA A 194 21.50 6.71 -6.13
C ALA A 194 22.19 5.65 -5.24
N GLY A 195 21.48 4.58 -4.85
CA GLY A 195 21.98 3.49 -4.01
C GLY A 195 22.28 3.91 -2.57
N VAL A 196 21.67 5.01 -2.09
CA VAL A 196 21.97 5.59 -0.77
C VAL A 196 21.50 4.67 0.35
N PHE A 197 20.31 4.08 0.22
CA PHE A 197 19.76 3.19 1.23
C PHE A 197 20.62 1.94 1.43
N ALA A 198 21.04 1.29 0.33
CA ALA A 198 21.96 0.15 0.38
C ALA A 198 23.32 0.54 0.96
N ARG A 199 23.89 1.68 0.56
CA ARG A 199 25.21 2.17 1.05
C ARG A 199 25.24 2.36 2.56
N TYR A 200 24.15 2.81 3.16
CA TYR A 200 24.08 3.13 4.58
C TYR A 200 23.26 2.14 5.41
N GLY A 201 22.79 1.04 4.81
CA GLY A 201 21.99 0.02 5.50
C GLY A 201 20.64 0.53 6.01
N VAL A 202 20.07 1.54 5.35
CA VAL A 202 18.76 2.10 5.74
C VAL A 202 17.66 1.31 5.05
N ARG A 203 16.69 0.81 5.80
CA ARG A 203 15.56 0.06 5.24
C ARG A 203 14.39 0.98 4.95
N ILE A 204 13.76 0.83 3.78
CA ILE A 204 12.46 1.44 3.53
C ILE A 204 11.43 0.73 4.40
N MET A 205 10.69 1.49 5.20
CA MET A 205 9.61 0.97 6.02
C MET A 205 8.27 1.17 5.31
N GLY A 206 7.41 0.15 5.32
CA GLY A 206 6.13 0.16 4.61
C GLY A 206 6.27 -0.23 3.14
N THR A 207 5.57 0.47 2.25
CA THR A 207 5.52 0.17 0.82
C THR A 207 6.91 0.27 0.18
N PRO A 208 7.39 -0.78 -0.51
CA PRO A 208 8.68 -0.73 -1.21
C PRO A 208 8.75 0.36 -2.27
N ILE A 209 9.93 0.93 -2.50
CA ILE A 209 10.15 1.96 -3.54
C ILE A 209 9.76 1.45 -4.93
N ARG A 210 9.99 0.17 -5.21
CA ARG A 210 9.56 -0.46 -6.46
C ARG A 210 8.05 -0.31 -6.67
N SER A 211 7.24 -0.63 -5.66
CA SER A 211 5.79 -0.51 -5.75
C SER A 211 5.35 0.94 -5.91
N ILE A 212 6.03 1.88 -5.24
CA ILE A 212 5.81 3.33 -5.45
C ILE A 212 6.06 3.70 -6.91
N ILE A 213 7.18 3.28 -7.50
CA ILE A 213 7.49 3.54 -8.92
C ILE A 213 6.44 2.92 -9.84
N GLU A 214 6.04 1.68 -9.59
CA GLU A 214 5.04 0.96 -10.38
C GLU A 214 3.65 1.62 -10.31
N THR A 215 3.32 2.34 -9.23
CA THR A 215 2.06 3.08 -9.11
C THR A 215 2.10 4.51 -9.65
N GLU A 216 3.27 5.15 -9.61
CA GLU A 216 3.47 6.53 -10.07
C GLU A 216 3.70 6.61 -11.59
N ASP A 217 4.35 5.60 -12.16
CA ASP A 217 4.52 5.47 -13.61
C ASP A 217 3.26 4.87 -14.23
N ARG A 218 2.63 5.63 -15.14
CA ARG A 218 1.35 5.27 -15.74
C ARG A 218 1.43 4.04 -16.65
N GLN A 219 2.56 3.83 -17.30
CA GLN A 219 2.76 2.66 -18.15
C GLN A 219 2.92 1.41 -17.29
N LEU A 220 3.83 1.46 -16.31
CA LEU A 220 4.04 0.33 -15.40
C LEU A 220 2.76 -0.01 -14.63
N PHE A 221 1.99 1.00 -14.22
CA PHE A 221 0.70 0.79 -13.57
C PHE A 221 -0.28 0.02 -14.48
N ALA A 222 -0.42 0.45 -15.74
CA ALA A 222 -1.30 -0.23 -16.70
C ALA A 222 -0.86 -1.68 -16.96
N GLU A 223 0.44 -1.92 -17.07
CA GLU A 223 1.02 -3.26 -17.21
C GLU A 223 0.68 -4.15 -16.00
N ARG A 224 0.86 -3.64 -14.77
CA ARG A 224 0.52 -4.38 -13.53
C ARG A 224 -0.96 -4.69 -13.39
N VAL A 225 -1.84 -3.78 -13.80
CA VAL A 225 -3.29 -4.02 -13.80
C VAL A 225 -3.66 -5.08 -14.85
N ALA A 226 -3.02 -5.06 -16.02
CA ALA A 226 -3.25 -6.05 -17.06
C ALA A 226 -2.77 -7.46 -16.66
N GLU A 227 -1.69 -7.58 -15.88
CA GLU A 227 -1.18 -8.87 -15.37
C GLU A 227 -2.23 -9.68 -14.58
N ILE A 228 -3.14 -8.99 -13.89
CA ILE A 228 -4.22 -9.62 -13.10
C ILE A 228 -5.54 -9.74 -13.88
N GLY A 229 -5.55 -9.43 -15.17
CA GLY A 229 -6.75 -9.48 -16.02
C GLY A 229 -7.71 -8.30 -15.84
N GLU A 230 -7.32 -7.29 -15.06
CA GLU A 230 -8.08 -6.06 -14.86
C GLU A 230 -7.86 -5.08 -16.02
N ARG A 231 -8.76 -4.09 -16.13
CA ARG A 231 -8.78 -3.17 -17.28
C ARG A 231 -8.54 -1.73 -16.86
N VAL A 232 -7.67 -1.05 -17.60
CA VAL A 232 -7.56 0.40 -17.60
C VAL A 232 -8.23 0.99 -18.83
N ALA A 233 -8.66 2.26 -18.75
CA ALA A 233 -9.11 2.97 -19.93
C ALA A 233 -7.99 3.01 -21.00
N PRO A 234 -8.33 2.96 -22.30
CA PRO A 234 -7.35 3.11 -23.37
C PRO A 234 -6.50 4.37 -23.15
N SER A 235 -5.20 4.17 -23.02
CA SER A 235 -4.26 5.24 -22.64
C SER A 235 -2.89 4.96 -23.25
N ALA A 236 -2.05 6.00 -23.29
CA ALA A 236 -0.66 5.89 -23.72
C ALA A 236 0.21 6.79 -22.84
N ALA A 237 1.35 6.28 -22.39
CA ALA A 237 2.41 7.11 -21.82
C ALA A 237 3.18 7.77 -22.97
N VAL A 238 3.41 9.07 -22.87
CA VAL A 238 4.02 9.90 -23.91
C VAL A 238 5.05 10.82 -23.29
N TYR A 239 6.11 11.10 -24.04
CA TYR A 239 7.26 11.90 -23.59
C TYR A 239 7.52 13.14 -24.47
N SER A 240 6.71 13.34 -25.51
CA SER A 240 6.75 14.53 -26.35
C SER A 240 5.34 14.96 -26.75
N VAL A 241 5.22 16.22 -27.18
CA VAL A 241 3.94 16.77 -27.66
C VAL A 241 3.46 15.99 -28.89
N GLU A 242 4.37 15.63 -29.81
CA GLU A 242 4.05 14.85 -31.01
C GLU A 242 3.47 13.48 -30.65
N GLN A 243 4.09 12.77 -29.70
CA GLN A 243 3.60 11.48 -29.23
C GLN A 243 2.21 11.61 -28.59
N ALA A 244 1.96 12.71 -27.86
CA ALA A 244 0.64 12.98 -27.29
C ALA A 244 -0.44 13.14 -28.38
N MET A 245 -0.12 13.86 -29.46
CA MET A 245 -1.02 14.03 -30.61
C MET A 245 -1.33 12.70 -31.29
N GLU A 246 -0.29 11.91 -31.61
CA GLU A 246 -0.45 10.58 -32.23
C GLU A 246 -1.28 9.63 -31.36
N ALA A 247 -1.07 9.67 -30.05
CA ALA A 247 -1.85 8.88 -29.10
C ALA A 247 -3.33 9.30 -29.10
N ALA A 248 -3.61 10.60 -29.13
CA ALA A 248 -4.97 11.12 -29.14
C ALA A 248 -5.71 10.83 -30.45
N ASP A 249 -5.03 10.88 -31.60
CA ASP A 249 -5.61 10.50 -32.89
C ASP A 249 -6.02 9.02 -32.93
N ARG A 250 -5.24 8.15 -32.25
CA ARG A 250 -5.56 6.73 -32.12
C ARG A 250 -6.68 6.44 -31.13
N ILE A 251 -6.74 7.17 -30.01
CA ILE A 251 -7.73 6.95 -28.94
C ILE A 251 -9.08 7.59 -29.29
N GLY A 252 -9.05 8.76 -29.93
CA GLY A 252 -10.21 9.60 -30.21
C GLY A 252 -10.47 10.63 -29.10
N TYR A 253 -10.84 11.84 -29.50
CA TYR A 253 -11.24 12.91 -28.59
C TYR A 253 -12.67 12.70 -28.05
N PRO A 254 -12.98 13.16 -26.81
CA PRO A 254 -12.11 13.88 -25.88
C PRO A 254 -11.12 12.97 -25.14
N VAL A 255 -9.92 13.50 -24.84
CA VAL A 255 -8.88 12.81 -24.08
C VAL A 255 -8.56 13.54 -22.77
N MET A 256 -8.09 12.79 -21.76
CA MET A 256 -7.62 13.30 -20.48
C MET A 256 -6.10 13.19 -20.41
N ALA A 257 -5.41 14.33 -20.40
CA ALA A 257 -3.97 14.40 -20.18
C ALA A 257 -3.67 14.47 -18.68
N ARG A 258 -2.74 13.62 -18.20
CA ARG A 258 -2.30 13.62 -16.79
C ARG A 258 -0.80 13.49 -16.69
N ALA A 259 -0.16 14.35 -15.91
CA ALA A 259 1.27 14.28 -15.65
C ALA A 259 1.62 13.11 -14.70
N ALA A 260 2.78 12.49 -14.92
CA ALA A 260 3.35 11.46 -14.03
C ALA A 260 4.13 12.11 -12.88
N PHE A 261 4.33 11.39 -11.76
CA PHE A 261 5.04 11.88 -10.57
C PHE A 261 4.52 13.21 -10.01
N SER A 262 3.20 13.43 -10.12
CA SER A 262 2.53 14.65 -9.70
C SER A 262 1.25 14.34 -8.93
N LEU A 263 0.93 15.18 -7.94
CA LEU A 263 -0.30 15.12 -7.16
C LEU A 263 -1.21 16.31 -7.48
N GLY A 264 -2.51 16.14 -7.19
CA GLY A 264 -3.50 17.23 -7.29
C GLY A 264 -3.87 17.63 -8.72
N GLY A 265 -3.49 16.85 -9.74
CA GLY A 265 -3.79 17.16 -11.14
C GLY A 265 -2.92 18.28 -11.72
N LEU A 266 -1.76 18.57 -11.12
CA LEU A 266 -0.80 19.52 -11.69
C LEU A 266 -0.47 19.14 -13.14
N GLY A 267 -0.64 20.07 -14.08
CA GLY A 267 -0.42 19.81 -15.51
C GLY A 267 -1.41 18.82 -16.14
N SER A 268 -2.55 18.54 -15.50
CA SER A 268 -3.58 17.64 -16.02
C SER A 268 -4.80 18.41 -16.52
N GLY A 269 -5.49 17.87 -17.52
CA GLY A 269 -6.67 18.51 -18.10
C GLY A 269 -7.37 17.69 -19.17
N PHE A 270 -8.62 18.06 -19.48
CA PHE A 270 -9.35 17.52 -20.62
C PHE A 270 -8.99 18.28 -21.89
N ALA A 271 -8.77 17.56 -22.98
CA ALA A 271 -8.67 18.11 -24.32
C ALA A 271 -9.79 17.54 -25.19
N CYS A 272 -10.64 18.43 -25.72
CA CYS A 272 -11.70 18.07 -26.65
C CYS A 272 -11.23 18.09 -28.11
N ASN A 273 -10.05 18.67 -28.38
CA ASN A 273 -9.48 18.80 -29.72
C ASN A 273 -7.94 18.87 -29.68
N ALA A 274 -7.35 18.89 -30.88
CA ALA A 274 -5.91 18.90 -31.09
C ALA A 274 -5.19 20.13 -30.49
N ASP A 275 -5.78 21.31 -30.60
CA ASP A 275 -5.16 22.55 -30.14
C ASP A 275 -5.13 22.62 -28.60
N GLU A 276 -6.22 22.19 -27.94
CA GLU A 276 -6.29 22.05 -26.50
C GLU A 276 -5.26 21.06 -25.98
N LEU A 277 -5.11 19.90 -26.64
CA LEU A 277 -4.13 18.89 -26.24
C LEU A 277 -2.70 19.41 -26.39
N ARG A 278 -2.37 20.08 -27.50
CA ARG A 278 -1.05 20.65 -27.73
C ARG A 278 -0.68 21.65 -26.64
N SER A 279 -1.61 22.51 -26.26
CA SER A 279 -1.43 23.49 -25.18
C SER A 279 -1.15 22.79 -23.84
N LEU A 280 -1.97 21.80 -23.48
CA LEU A 280 -1.82 21.03 -22.24
C LEU A 280 -0.51 20.24 -22.21
N ALA A 281 -0.18 19.51 -23.27
CA ALA A 281 1.04 18.71 -23.35
C ALA A 281 2.30 19.57 -23.28
N SER A 282 2.28 20.75 -23.92
CA SER A 282 3.42 21.68 -23.87
C SER A 282 3.63 22.24 -22.46
N GLN A 283 2.56 22.50 -21.71
CA GLN A 283 2.67 22.95 -20.32
C GLN A 283 3.10 21.84 -19.36
N ALA A 284 2.64 20.61 -19.58
CA ALA A 284 2.94 19.47 -18.71
C ALA A 284 4.35 18.92 -18.88
N LEU A 285 4.96 19.08 -20.07
CA LEU A 285 6.30 18.59 -20.40
C LEU A 285 7.40 19.67 -20.30
N ALA A 286 7.04 20.93 -20.02
CA ALA A 286 7.98 22.04 -19.83
C ALA A 286 8.60 22.03 -18.43
#